data_AF-A0A8D9D004-F1
#
_entry.id   AF-A0A8D9D004-F1
#
_cell.length_a   1.000
_cell.length_b   1.000
_cell.length_c   1.000
_cell.angle_alpha   90.00
_cell.angle_beta   90.00
_cell.angle_gamma   90.00
#
_symmetry.space_group_name_H-M   'P 1'
#
loop_
_entity.id
_entity.type
_entity.pdbx_description
1 polymer ?
#
loop_
_entity_poly.entity_id
_entity_poly.type
_entity_poly.pdbx_seq_one_letter_code
_entity_poly.pdbx_strand_id
1 'polypeptide(L)'
;MAKPRLLRPQFFHTLVPGFHTHLMIPEDFFSKYIEEGISVAAELISDASDKKWRVKMTGRRLGDGWREFAVDNNLRFGGVLLVRYEGDMVFPVSNLGQSCCEIQDISPPCNNIDKTLLKKRLYPRTQVDRCDGDEDGIVQLLS
;
A
#
# COMPACT_ATOMS: atom_id res chain seq x y z
N MET A 1 26.26 7.86 -28.26
CA MET A 1 26.21 6.68 -27.37
C MET A 1 24.81 6.61 -26.79
N ALA A 2 24.10 5.48 -26.96
CA ALA A 2 22.76 5.31 -26.40
C ALA A 2 22.88 5.11 -24.89
N LYS A 3 22.19 5.93 -24.10
CA LYS A 3 21.97 5.68 -22.66
C LYS A 3 21.28 4.31 -22.58
N PRO A 4 21.80 3.31 -21.83
CA PRO A 4 21.08 2.04 -21.66
C PRO A 4 19.66 2.36 -21.22
N ARG A 5 18.63 1.72 -21.76
CA ARG A 5 17.27 1.91 -21.24
C ARG A 5 17.25 1.25 -19.85
N LEU A 6 17.41 2.12 -18.86
CA LEU A 6 17.83 1.82 -17.50
C LEU A 6 16.82 0.91 -16.81
N LEU A 7 17.32 0.00 -15.97
CA LEU A 7 16.53 -0.64 -14.93
C LEU A 7 15.64 0.44 -14.30
N ARG A 8 14.33 0.19 -14.13
CA ARG A 8 13.47 1.01 -13.29
C ARG A 8 13.59 0.43 -11.88
N PRO A 9 14.57 0.87 -11.07
CA PRO A 9 14.78 0.30 -9.76
C PRO A 9 13.53 0.53 -8.92
N GLN A 10 13.12 -0.52 -8.23
CA GLN A 10 11.94 -0.49 -7.38
C GLN A 10 12.15 -1.36 -6.14
N PHE A 11 11.46 -1.03 -5.06
CA PHE A 11 11.43 -1.80 -3.84
C PHE A 11 10.02 -1.85 -3.26
N PHE A 12 9.75 -2.87 -2.46
CA PHE A 12 8.51 -2.95 -1.70
C PHE A 12 8.71 -2.34 -0.31
N HIS A 13 7.67 -1.66 0.19
CA HIS A 13 7.65 -1.14 1.55
C HIS A 13 6.37 -1.56 2.26
N THR A 14 6.51 -2.24 3.39
CA THR A 14 5.37 -2.68 4.21
C THR A 14 4.98 -1.61 5.23
N LEU A 15 3.69 -1.33 5.33
CA LEU A 15 3.12 -0.33 6.24
C LEU A 15 2.95 -0.90 7.65
N VAL A 16 3.99 -0.79 8.46
CA VAL A 16 4.05 -1.23 9.87
C VAL A 16 3.56 -0.14 10.85
N PRO A 17 3.38 -0.40 12.15
CA PRO A 17 2.94 0.64 13.08
C PRO A 17 3.91 1.83 13.07
N GLY A 18 3.37 3.05 13.01
CA GLY A 18 4.18 4.27 12.88
C GLY A 18 4.46 4.71 11.43
N PHE A 19 3.98 3.97 10.42
CA PHE A 19 4.20 4.30 8.99
C PHE A 19 3.78 5.71 8.61
N HIS A 20 2.82 6.33 9.30
CA HIS A 20 2.32 7.68 8.98
C HIS A 20 3.35 8.81 9.21
N THR A 21 4.49 8.50 9.85
CA THR A 21 5.50 9.52 10.18
C THR A 21 6.59 9.66 9.13
N HIS A 22 6.96 8.57 8.45
CA HIS A 22 8.01 8.55 7.44
C HIS A 22 8.03 7.20 6.70
N LEU A 23 8.74 7.19 5.56
CA LEU A 23 9.20 5.97 4.90
C LEU A 23 10.73 5.88 4.96
N MET A 24 11.24 4.67 5.17
CA MET A 24 12.68 4.38 5.11
C MET A 24 13.02 3.64 3.82
N ILE A 25 13.92 4.22 3.02
CA ILE A 25 14.45 3.60 1.81
C ILE A 25 15.47 2.52 2.21
N PRO A 26 15.39 1.29 1.65
CA PRO A 26 16.38 0.24 1.88
C PRO A 26 17.81 0.71 1.57
N GLU A 27 18.78 0.25 2.36
CA GLU A 27 20.17 0.72 2.26
C GLU A 27 20.81 0.42 0.91
N ASP A 28 20.64 -0.82 0.46
CA ASP A 28 21.17 -1.30 -0.83
C ASP A 28 20.53 -0.54 -2.00
N PHE A 29 19.26 -0.14 -1.85
CA PHE A 29 18.59 0.67 -2.87
C PHE A 29 19.15 2.08 -2.91
N PHE A 30 19.24 2.71 -1.74
CA PHE A 30 19.71 4.08 -1.61
C PHE A 30 21.16 4.22 -2.11
N SER A 31 22.07 3.40 -1.61
CA SER A 31 23.50 3.43 -1.99
C SER A 31 23.75 3.17 -3.47
N LYS A 32 22.89 2.38 -4.13
CA LYS A 32 23.05 2.01 -5.53
C LYS A 32 22.46 3.02 -6.51
N TYR A 33 21.37 3.69 -6.15
CA TYR A 33 20.58 4.50 -7.09
C TYR A 33 20.48 5.98 -6.73
N ILE A 34 20.74 6.35 -5.48
CA ILE A 34 20.54 7.70 -4.97
C ILE A 34 21.89 8.27 -4.56
N GLU A 35 22.31 9.33 -5.26
CA GLU A 35 23.55 10.03 -4.94
C GLU A 35 23.38 10.89 -3.67
N GLU A 36 24.27 10.69 -2.70
CA GLU A 36 24.29 11.47 -1.47
C GLU A 36 24.65 12.94 -1.76
N GLY A 37 23.88 13.87 -1.18
CA GLY A 37 24.22 15.30 -1.15
C GLY A 37 23.51 16.21 -2.14
N ILE A 38 22.66 15.69 -3.05
CA ILE A 38 22.08 16.51 -4.14
C ILE A 38 20.71 17.13 -3.79
N SER A 39 19.89 16.49 -2.96
CA SER A 39 18.53 17.02 -2.70
C SER A 39 18.03 16.81 -1.28
N VAL A 40 17.42 17.86 -0.75
CA VAL A 40 16.71 17.88 0.55
C VAL A 40 15.23 17.52 0.38
N ALA A 41 14.73 17.44 -0.87
CA ALA A 41 13.33 17.15 -1.17
C ALA A 41 13.21 16.07 -2.25
N ALA A 42 12.21 15.21 -2.10
CA ALA A 42 11.78 14.22 -3.06
C ALA A 42 10.34 14.49 -3.51
N GLU A 43 10.00 14.01 -4.70
CA GLU A 43 8.65 14.06 -5.24
C GLU A 43 8.06 12.66 -5.24
N LEU A 44 6.91 12.49 -4.57
CA LEU A 44 6.12 11.27 -4.65
C LEU A 44 5.00 11.48 -5.67
N ILE A 45 4.80 10.50 -6.56
CA ILE A 45 3.70 10.51 -7.53
C ILE A 45 2.82 9.30 -7.26
N SER A 46 1.52 9.49 -7.08
CA SER A 46 0.59 8.39 -6.88
C SER A 46 0.09 7.90 -8.23
N ASP A 47 0.29 6.61 -8.51
CA ASP A 47 -0.23 5.98 -9.73
C ASP A 47 -1.76 6.03 -9.83
N ALA A 48 -2.45 6.14 -8.69
CA ALA A 48 -3.91 6.14 -8.66
C ALA A 48 -4.53 7.51 -8.99
N SER A 49 -3.77 8.59 -8.94
CA SER A 49 -4.33 9.96 -9.06
C SER A 49 -3.45 10.96 -9.80
N ASP A 50 -2.24 10.58 -10.24
CA ASP A 50 -1.21 11.44 -10.84
C ASP A 50 -0.86 12.70 -10.01
N LYS A 51 -1.38 12.80 -8.79
CA LYS A 51 -1.07 13.88 -7.86
C LYS A 51 0.36 13.72 -7.37
N LYS A 52 0.97 14.85 -7.04
CA LYS A 52 2.37 14.97 -6.61
C LYS A 52 2.43 15.48 -5.18
N TRP A 53 3.30 14.88 -4.37
CA TRP A 53 3.59 15.31 -3.00
C TRP A 53 5.08 15.57 -2.86
N ARG A 54 5.42 16.77 -2.39
CA ARG A 54 6.80 17.10 -2.05
C ARG A 54 7.08 16.66 -0.62
N VAL A 55 8.08 15.81 -0.44
CA VAL A 55 8.49 15.30 0.87
C VAL A 55 9.93 15.66 1.17
N LYS A 56 10.24 15.96 2.43
CA LYS A 56 11.61 16.20 2.87
C LYS A 56 12.36 14.87 2.97
N MET A 57 13.56 14.85 2.42
CA MET A 57 14.44 13.70 2.46
C MET A 57 15.67 14.01 3.32
N THR A 58 15.98 13.14 4.28
CA THR A 58 17.16 13.27 5.15
C THR A 58 17.85 11.91 5.22
N GLY A 59 18.97 11.78 4.50
CA GLY A 59 19.55 10.48 4.19
C GLY A 59 18.52 9.59 3.50
N ARG A 60 18.24 8.42 4.10
CA ARG A 60 17.28 7.42 3.57
C ARG A 60 15.83 7.65 3.98
N ARG A 61 15.54 8.71 4.76
CA ARG A 61 14.24 8.95 5.37
C ARG A 61 13.43 9.96 4.57
N LEU A 62 12.25 9.57 4.11
CA LEU A 62 11.21 10.46 3.58
C LEU A 62 10.31 10.88 4.75
N GLY A 63 10.51 12.10 5.25
CA GLY A 63 9.88 12.62 6.47
C GLY A 63 8.75 13.60 6.17
N ASP A 64 8.93 14.87 6.51
CA ASP A 64 7.91 15.93 6.37
C ASP A 64 7.26 15.91 4.99
N GLY A 65 5.92 15.94 4.89
CA GLY A 65 5.17 15.74 3.64
C GLY A 65 4.69 14.29 3.41
N TRP A 66 5.32 13.30 4.07
CA TRP A 66 4.94 11.90 3.96
C TRP A 66 3.57 11.61 4.58
N ARG A 67 3.24 12.27 5.71
CA ARG A 67 1.96 12.07 6.40
C ARG A 67 0.79 12.44 5.49
N GLU A 68 0.93 13.56 4.80
CA GLU A 68 -0.05 14.09 3.85
C GLU A 68 -0.23 13.12 2.68
N PHE A 69 0.88 12.62 2.12
CA PHE A 69 0.84 11.55 1.12
C PHE A 69 0.09 10.31 1.63
N ALA A 70 0.40 9.86 2.84
CA ALA A 70 -0.18 8.65 3.42
C ALA A 70 -1.70 8.77 3.66
N VAL A 71 -2.15 9.93 4.12
CA VAL A 71 -3.57 10.23 4.36
C VAL A 71 -4.32 10.35 3.04
N ASP A 72 -3.81 11.15 2.10
CA ASP A 72 -4.46 11.39 0.81
C ASP A 72 -4.60 10.11 -0.02
N ASN A 73 -3.65 9.18 0.09
CA ASN A 73 -3.66 7.90 -0.63
C ASN A 73 -4.29 6.76 0.20
N ASN A 74 -4.92 7.08 1.34
CA ASN A 74 -5.63 6.14 2.20
C ASN A 74 -4.78 4.89 2.54
N LEU A 75 -3.51 5.12 2.88
CA LEU A 75 -2.57 4.06 3.25
C LEU A 75 -3.00 3.42 4.57
N ARG A 76 -2.92 2.09 4.64
CA ARG A 76 -3.39 1.31 5.79
C ARG A 76 -2.31 0.41 6.34
N PHE A 77 -2.32 0.24 7.66
CA PHE A 77 -1.49 -0.73 8.35
C PHE A 77 -1.62 -2.12 7.70
N GLY A 78 -0.50 -2.83 7.54
CA GLY A 78 -0.43 -4.12 6.88
C GLY A 78 -0.50 -4.05 5.35
N GLY A 79 -0.63 -2.86 4.76
CA GLY A 79 -0.54 -2.67 3.31
C GLY A 79 0.90 -2.73 2.80
N VAL A 80 1.04 -2.91 1.48
CA VAL A 80 2.33 -2.88 0.79
C VAL A 80 2.33 -1.79 -0.28
N LEU A 81 3.41 -1.04 -0.33
CA LEU A 81 3.69 -0.09 -1.40
C LEU A 81 4.71 -0.68 -2.37
N LEU A 82 4.52 -0.43 -3.65
CA LEU A 82 5.58 -0.52 -4.65
C LEU A 82 6.13 0.88 -4.88
N VAL A 83 7.40 1.10 -4.53
CA VAL A 83 8.08 2.38 -4.73
C VAL A 83 9.09 2.22 -5.85
N ARG A 84 8.95 3.03 -6.89
CA ARG A 84 9.86 3.08 -8.04
C ARG A 84 10.71 4.33 -7.96
N TYR A 85 11.84 4.34 -8.66
CA TYR A 85 12.68 5.54 -8.77
C TYR A 85 12.98 5.83 -10.24
N GLU A 86 12.68 7.05 -10.67
CA GLU A 86 12.83 7.49 -12.07
C GLU A 86 14.05 8.40 -12.29
N GLY A 87 14.85 8.65 -11.23
CA GLY A 87 15.88 9.69 -11.25
C GLY A 87 15.39 10.97 -10.59
N ASP A 88 16.30 11.93 -10.41
CA ASP A 88 16.00 13.29 -9.94
C ASP A 88 15.12 13.36 -8.67
N MET A 89 15.26 12.38 -7.78
CA MET A 89 14.47 12.25 -6.54
C MET A 89 12.96 12.13 -6.77
N VAL A 90 12.55 11.59 -7.91
CA VAL A 90 11.16 11.30 -8.25
C VAL A 90 10.85 9.83 -7.98
N PHE A 91 9.81 9.61 -7.18
CA PHE A 91 9.36 8.29 -6.76
C PHE A 91 7.87 8.08 -7.07
N PRO A 92 7.55 7.41 -8.19
CA PRO A 92 6.20 6.88 -8.38
C PRO A 92 5.89 5.77 -7.36
N VAL A 93 4.71 5.83 -6.76
CA VAL A 93 4.26 4.94 -5.70
C VAL A 93 2.90 4.33 -6.05
N SER A 94 2.85 3.01 -6.05
CA SER A 94 1.60 2.23 -6.19
C SER A 94 1.21 1.65 -4.83
N ASN A 95 -0.04 1.89 -4.39
CA ASN A 95 -0.58 1.28 -3.17
C ASN A 95 -1.21 -0.07 -3.53
N LEU A 96 -0.56 -1.17 -3.15
CA LEU A 96 -1.04 -2.53 -3.44
C LEU A 96 -2.06 -3.04 -2.40
N GLY A 97 -2.33 -2.24 -1.36
CA GLY A 97 -3.22 -2.62 -0.27
C GLY A 97 -2.68 -3.78 0.57
N GLN A 98 -3.54 -4.32 1.45
CA GLN A 98 -3.21 -5.45 2.34
C GLN A 98 -3.20 -6.81 1.63
N SER A 99 -3.90 -6.92 0.50
CA SER A 99 -3.95 -8.13 -0.32
C SER A 99 -2.79 -8.25 -1.29
N CYS A 100 -1.97 -7.20 -1.45
CA CYS A 100 -0.91 -7.09 -2.45
C CYS A 100 -1.39 -7.28 -3.91
N CYS A 101 -2.71 -7.25 -4.15
CA CYS A 101 -3.34 -7.58 -5.42
C CYS A 101 -4.08 -6.36 -5.96
N GLU A 102 -3.55 -5.75 -7.02
CA GLU A 102 -4.24 -4.72 -7.80
C GLU A 102 -5.13 -5.41 -8.86
N ILE A 103 -6.28 -5.94 -8.44
CA ILE A 103 -7.29 -6.39 -9.38
C ILE A 103 -8.11 -5.15 -9.74
N GLN A 104 -7.96 -4.67 -10.97
CA GLN A 104 -8.88 -3.67 -11.52
C GLN A 104 -10.26 -4.31 -11.64
N ASP A 105 -11.23 -3.83 -10.87
CA ASP A 105 -12.63 -4.16 -11.08
C ASP A 105 -13.06 -3.52 -12.41
N ILE A 106 -12.86 -4.26 -13.50
CA ILE A 106 -13.54 -3.98 -14.76
C ILE A 106 -15.01 -4.29 -14.49
N SER A 107 -15.78 -3.31 -14.00
CA SER A 107 -17.23 -3.44 -13.91
C SER A 107 -17.73 -3.69 -15.34
N PRO A 108 -18.32 -4.85 -15.65
CA PRO A 108 -18.93 -5.05 -16.96
C PRO A 108 -20.09 -4.06 -17.08
N PRO A 109 -20.38 -3.50 -18.27
CA PRO A 109 -21.64 -2.82 -18.50
C PRO A 109 -22.76 -3.79 -18.11
N CYS A 110 -23.53 -3.42 -17.09
CA CYS A 110 -24.67 -4.19 -16.63
C CYS A 110 -25.63 -4.40 -17.81
N ASN A 111 -25.65 -5.60 -18.39
CA ASN A 111 -26.76 -6.15 -19.16
C ASN A 111 -26.84 -7.65 -18.87
N ASN A 112 -27.92 -8.04 -18.20
CA ASN A 112 -28.23 -9.41 -17.81
C ASN A 112 -28.38 -10.32 -19.03
N ILE A 113 -27.62 -11.41 -19.11
CA ILE A 113 -28.05 -12.81 -19.32
C ILE A 113 -26.90 -13.70 -18.80
N ASP A 114 -27.23 -14.86 -18.22
CA ASP A 114 -26.36 -15.86 -17.56
C ASP A 114 -26.01 -15.68 -16.08
N LYS A 115 -27.05 -15.72 -15.22
CA LYS A 115 -26.95 -15.90 -13.75
C LYS A 115 -26.50 -17.30 -13.29
N THR A 116 -26.03 -18.17 -14.18
CA THR A 116 -25.66 -19.56 -13.85
C THR A 116 -24.17 -19.75 -13.53
N LEU A 117 -23.29 -18.79 -13.85
CA LEU A 117 -21.85 -18.87 -13.53
C LEU A 117 -21.41 -17.91 -12.40
N LEU A 118 -22.22 -16.92 -12.06
CA LEU A 118 -21.92 -15.92 -11.02
C LEU A 118 -22.14 -16.41 -9.57
N LYS A 119 -22.84 -17.53 -9.36
CA LYS A 119 -23.03 -18.11 -8.01
C LYS A 119 -21.85 -18.93 -7.49
N LYS A 120 -20.82 -19.20 -8.30
CA LYS A 120 -19.67 -20.05 -7.91
C LYS A 120 -18.40 -19.29 -7.53
N ARG A 121 -18.39 -17.95 -7.54
CA ARG A 121 -17.23 -17.15 -7.13
C ARG A 121 -17.44 -16.29 -5.89
N LEU A 122 -18.59 -16.40 -5.24
CA LEU A 122 -18.77 -15.91 -3.88
C LEU A 122 -18.15 -16.93 -2.91
N TYR A 123 -16.82 -16.98 -2.84
CA TYR A 123 -16.15 -17.70 -1.74
C TYR A 123 -16.05 -16.79 -0.52
N PRO A 124 -16.13 -17.39 0.67
CA PRO A 124 -16.74 -16.79 1.84
C PRO A 124 -15.78 -15.82 2.50
N ARG A 125 -16.35 -14.74 3.03
CA ARG A 125 -15.70 -13.93 4.05
C ARG A 125 -15.43 -14.86 5.23
N THR A 126 -14.19 -15.27 5.48
CA THR A 126 -13.83 -15.86 6.76
C THR A 126 -13.98 -14.75 7.79
N GLN A 127 -15.12 -14.72 8.48
CA GLN A 127 -15.16 -14.16 9.82
C GLN A 127 -14.14 -14.98 10.61
N VAL A 128 -13.10 -14.30 11.08
CA VAL A 128 -12.38 -14.80 12.25
C VAL A 128 -13.38 -14.66 13.39
N ASP A 129 -14.08 -15.75 13.70
CA ASP A 129 -14.89 -15.88 14.89
C ASP A 129 -13.98 -15.63 16.10
N ARG A 130 -14.33 -14.59 16.87
CA ARG A 130 -13.90 -14.49 18.26
C ARG A 130 -14.76 -15.48 19.01
N CYS A 131 -14.21 -16.65 19.33
CA CYS A 131 -14.83 -17.56 20.29
C CYS A 131 -14.58 -17.02 21.69
N ASP A 132 -15.59 -16.40 22.29
CA ASP A 132 -15.80 -16.44 23.74
C ASP A 132 -17.12 -17.19 23.94
N GLY A 133 -17.04 -18.35 24.58
CA GLY A 133 -18.14 -19.30 24.70
C GLY A 133 -19.17 -18.87 25.75
N ASP A 134 -20.44 -19.05 25.42
CA ASP A 134 -21.55 -19.10 26.36
C ASP A 134 -21.92 -20.58 26.56
N GLU A 135 -21.86 -21.09 27.79
CA GLU A 135 -22.65 -22.25 28.19
C GLU A 135 -23.88 -21.82 28.98
N ASP A 136 -24.99 -22.39 28.55
CA ASP A 136 -26.38 -22.28 28.94
C ASP A 136 -26.66 -22.24 30.46
N GLY A 137 -27.64 -21.41 30.83
CA GLY A 137 -28.28 -21.48 32.14
C GLY A 137 -29.31 -22.61 32.24
N ILE A 138 -29.70 -22.98 33.47
CA ILE A 138 -31.10 -23.13 33.93
C ILE A 138 -31.18 -23.57 35.41
N VAL A 139 -32.28 -23.13 36.04
CA VAL A 139 -32.96 -23.47 37.30
C VAL A 139 -32.55 -22.88 38.67
N GLN A 140 -33.58 -22.29 39.29
CA GLN A 140 -33.72 -21.71 40.64
C GLN A 140 -34.40 -22.70 41.60
N LEU A 141 -34.08 -22.54 42.92
CA LEU A 141 -34.80 -22.97 44.14
C LEU A 141 -34.90 -24.50 44.39
N LEU A 142 -34.73 -25.00 45.63
CA LEU A 142 -35.53 -24.70 46.82
C LEU A 142 -34.78 -25.04 48.14
N SER A 143 -35.10 -24.22 49.16
CA SER A 143 -35.14 -24.44 50.62
C SER A 143 -33.93 -24.98 51.40
#